data_AF-A0A2E8J0M2-F1
#
_entry.id   AF-A0A2E8J0M2-F1
#
_cell.length_a   1.000
_cell.length_b   1.000
_cell.length_c   1.000
_cell.angle_alpha   90.00
_cell.angle_beta   90.00
_cell.angle_gamma   90.00
#
_symmetry.space_group_name_H-M   'P 1'
#
loop_
_entity.id
_entity.type
_entity.pdbx_description
1 polymer ?
#
loop_
_entity_poly.entity_id
_entity_poly.type
_entity_poly.pdbx_seq_one_letter_code
_entity_poly.pdbx_strand_id
1 'polypeptide(L)'
;MTVLKKRYWFALHPDISSPIGGVKQAHRFAEVLVDCGREATIIQQSADFHPGWFTSRVATIALDDWRQRKDLSPEKDVVVLPETFIKVFDSYAPGLPKIIFNQNAAYSFGLGSKKADIAPAKVLELYRHPELLHVLCVSEHDQRLLRQGFSLAGAGISRLLNGIESDVFCPSGSKKLQIAYMPRKNGRDAAVVAAMLKAQSWFSDWQLVPIKNRSQSEVAEILQQSIAFMAFGHPEGFGLPLAEALACGCALIGYSGLGGRELFDLATEHDVGLEVAYGDWLGFIEAVAALDRSLRREKAAVLKALLKASKAVRIRYSTEAMRQSVLDSLSRWEDKLSVGFSFDTSLPLSAISP
;
A
#
# COMPACT_ATOMS: atom_id res chain seq x y z
N MET A 1 -20.97 3.62 32.55
CA MET A 1 -19.64 4.13 32.17
C MET A 1 -19.67 4.44 30.69
N THR A 2 -19.59 5.70 30.31
CA THR A 2 -19.50 6.13 28.91
C THR A 2 -18.12 5.72 28.41
N VAL A 3 -18.03 4.75 27.48
CA VAL A 3 -16.75 4.39 26.85
C VAL A 3 -16.24 5.63 26.12
N LEU A 4 -15.10 6.16 26.56
CA LEU A 4 -14.46 7.30 25.89
C LEU A 4 -14.15 6.90 24.45
N LYS A 5 -14.82 7.54 23.50
CA LYS A 5 -14.63 7.28 22.07
C LYS A 5 -13.22 7.70 21.67
N LYS A 6 -12.46 6.75 21.10
CA LYS A 6 -11.09 7.01 20.63
C LYS A 6 -11.11 7.87 19.36
N ARG A 7 -10.16 8.80 19.26
CA ARG A 7 -9.95 9.72 18.14
C ARG A 7 -8.61 9.43 17.47
N TYR A 8 -8.63 9.21 16.17
CA TYR A 8 -7.46 8.89 15.35
C TYR A 8 -7.15 10.05 14.40
N TRP A 9 -5.91 10.52 14.46
CA TRP A 9 -5.44 11.68 13.70
C TRP A 9 -4.41 11.26 12.66
N PHE A 10 -4.78 11.23 11.39
CA PHE A 10 -3.93 10.75 10.31
C PHE A 10 -3.08 11.88 9.74
N ALA A 11 -1.76 11.81 9.89
CA ALA A 11 -0.86 12.82 9.35
C ALA A 11 -0.65 12.61 7.84
N LEU A 12 -1.29 13.43 6.98
CA LEU A 12 -1.18 13.39 5.52
C LEU A 12 -0.86 14.79 4.97
N HIS A 13 0.31 15.33 5.30
CA HIS A 13 0.82 16.60 4.76
C HIS A 13 2.27 16.47 4.27
N PRO A 14 2.78 17.36 3.39
CA PRO A 14 2.06 18.43 2.71
C PRO A 14 0.98 17.90 1.75
N ASP A 15 0.12 18.79 1.28
CA ASP A 15 -0.94 18.44 0.33
C ASP A 15 -0.34 18.08 -1.04
N ILE A 16 -0.69 16.90 -1.56
CA ILE A 16 -0.18 16.39 -2.82
C ILE A 16 -1.34 16.01 -3.73
N SER A 17 -1.47 16.70 -4.86
CA SER A 17 -2.52 16.44 -5.86
C SER A 17 -2.24 15.22 -6.73
N SER A 18 -1.00 14.74 -6.79
CA SER A 18 -0.64 13.58 -7.61
C SER A 18 -1.22 12.27 -7.05
N PRO A 19 -1.60 11.31 -7.91
CA PRO A 19 -2.11 10.01 -7.47
C PRO A 19 -1.09 9.20 -6.66
N ILE A 20 -1.31 9.10 -5.35
CA ILE A 20 -0.50 8.32 -4.41
C ILE A 20 -1.39 7.31 -3.70
N GLY A 21 -1.17 6.01 -3.96
CA GLY A 21 -1.96 4.93 -3.37
C GLY A 21 -2.01 4.96 -1.84
N GLY A 22 -0.89 5.29 -1.19
CA GLY A 22 -0.84 5.37 0.27
C GLY A 22 -1.74 6.45 0.89
N VAL A 23 -2.01 7.54 0.16
CA VAL A 23 -2.98 8.56 0.58
C VAL A 23 -4.40 7.99 0.54
N LYS A 24 -4.79 7.34 -0.57
CA LYS A 24 -6.11 6.67 -0.66
C LYS A 24 -6.30 5.66 0.46
N GLN A 25 -5.31 4.80 0.72
CA GLN A 25 -5.45 3.77 1.76
C GLN A 25 -5.52 4.34 3.18
N ALA A 26 -4.86 5.47 3.47
CA ALA A 26 -5.01 6.15 4.75
C ALA A 26 -6.44 6.68 4.94
N HIS A 27 -7.04 7.25 3.89
CA HIS A 27 -8.47 7.61 3.89
C HIS A 27 -9.36 6.38 4.11
N ARG A 28 -9.15 5.29 3.36
CA ARG A 28 -9.93 4.05 3.53
C ARG A 28 -9.80 3.46 4.94
N PHE A 29 -8.61 3.49 5.53
CA PHE A 29 -8.43 3.02 6.90
C PHE A 29 -9.17 3.92 7.90
N ALA A 30 -9.11 5.24 7.74
CA ALA A 30 -9.87 6.17 8.56
C ALA A 30 -11.40 5.97 8.42
N GLU A 31 -11.91 5.69 7.21
CA GLU A 31 -13.33 5.36 6.99
C GLU A 31 -13.74 4.10 7.73
N VAL A 32 -12.92 3.05 7.66
CA VAL A 32 -13.19 1.80 8.39
C VAL A 32 -13.20 2.04 9.91
N LEU A 33 -12.30 2.87 10.45
CA LEU A 33 -12.34 3.24 11.88
C LEU A 33 -13.65 3.95 12.26
N VAL A 34 -14.13 4.86 11.39
CA VAL A 34 -15.43 5.53 11.57
C VAL A 34 -16.58 4.53 11.53
N ASP A 35 -16.56 3.58 10.59
CA ASP A 35 -17.57 2.52 10.48
C ASP A 35 -17.54 1.56 11.67
N CYS A 36 -16.40 1.44 12.34
CA CYS A 36 -16.25 0.74 13.61
C CYS A 36 -16.68 1.60 14.81
N GLY A 37 -17.18 2.81 14.62
CA GLY A 37 -17.66 3.68 15.71
C GLY A 37 -16.56 4.48 16.42
N ARG A 38 -15.39 4.67 15.77
CA ARG A 38 -14.34 5.56 16.29
C ARG A 38 -14.44 6.93 15.62
N GLU A 39 -13.67 7.91 16.09
CA GLU A 39 -13.49 9.17 15.36
C GLU A 39 -12.17 9.09 14.58
N ALA A 40 -12.19 9.46 13.31
CA ALA A 40 -10.99 9.58 12.51
C ALA A 40 -11.00 10.90 11.74
N THR A 41 -9.85 11.55 11.66
CA THR A 41 -9.69 12.83 10.98
C THR A 41 -8.34 12.87 10.28
N ILE A 42 -8.32 13.33 9.04
CA ILE A 42 -7.09 13.55 8.28
C ILE A 42 -6.54 14.94 8.59
N ILE A 43 -5.27 15.02 8.99
CA ILE A 43 -4.51 16.26 9.13
C ILE A 43 -3.84 16.56 7.79
N GLN A 44 -4.18 17.70 7.19
CA GLN A 44 -3.70 18.14 5.88
C GLN A 44 -3.16 19.57 5.97
N GLN A 45 -2.48 20.07 4.93
CA GLN A 45 -2.03 21.45 4.96
C GLN A 45 -3.22 22.43 4.93
N SER A 46 -4.19 22.17 4.05
CA SER A 46 -5.48 22.86 4.04
C SER A 46 -6.64 21.90 4.35
N ALA A 47 -7.61 22.34 5.15
CA ALA A 47 -8.75 21.50 5.52
C ALA A 47 -9.67 21.17 4.32
N ASP A 48 -9.73 22.04 3.32
CA ASP A 48 -10.54 21.87 2.11
C ASP A 48 -9.82 21.11 0.98
N PHE A 49 -8.56 20.71 1.20
CA PHE A 49 -7.80 20.01 0.18
C PHE A 49 -8.31 18.57 -0.04
N HIS A 50 -8.57 18.24 -1.30
CA HIS A 50 -8.81 16.87 -1.73
C HIS A 50 -8.02 16.57 -3.02
N PRO A 51 -7.30 15.43 -3.13
CA PRO A 51 -6.48 15.12 -4.32
C PRO A 51 -7.25 14.99 -5.65
N GLY A 52 -8.57 14.81 -5.58
CA GLY A 52 -9.48 14.86 -6.74
C GLY A 52 -9.59 13.60 -7.60
N TRP A 53 -8.76 12.56 -7.35
CA TRP A 53 -8.73 11.33 -8.17
C TRP A 53 -9.44 10.11 -7.52
N PHE A 54 -9.95 10.26 -6.30
CA PHE A 54 -10.83 9.32 -5.59
C PHE A 54 -11.88 10.10 -4.79
N THR A 55 -12.75 9.41 -4.05
CA THR A 55 -13.71 10.05 -3.12
C THR A 55 -13.47 9.57 -1.69
N SER A 56 -13.64 10.45 -0.71
CA SER A 56 -13.60 10.09 0.71
C SER A 56 -14.63 10.87 1.53
N ARG A 57 -15.14 10.23 2.57
CA ARG A 57 -16.12 10.81 3.52
C ARG A 57 -15.51 11.17 4.88
N VAL A 58 -14.21 11.00 5.06
CA VAL A 58 -13.52 11.26 6.34
C VAL A 58 -13.42 12.76 6.56
N ALA A 59 -13.59 13.20 7.80
CA ALA A 59 -13.34 14.57 8.19
C ALA A 59 -11.88 14.96 8.01
N THR A 60 -11.64 16.24 7.71
CA THR A 60 -10.32 16.83 7.53
C THR A 60 -10.12 17.99 8.50
N ILE A 61 -8.86 18.29 8.83
CA ILE A 61 -8.48 19.45 9.64
C ILE A 61 -7.18 20.04 9.08
N ALA A 62 -7.08 21.37 9.06
CA ALA A 62 -5.85 22.05 8.69
C ALA A 62 -4.76 21.80 9.75
N LEU A 63 -3.51 21.65 9.31
CA LEU A 63 -2.38 21.33 10.17
C LEU A 63 -2.19 22.37 11.28
N ASP A 64 -2.37 23.66 10.94
CA ASP A 64 -2.22 24.75 11.90
C ASP A 64 -3.34 24.75 12.95
N ASP A 65 -4.58 24.46 12.55
CA ASP A 65 -5.70 24.31 13.48
C ASP A 65 -5.51 23.12 14.42
N TRP A 66 -5.05 21.99 13.87
CA TRP A 66 -4.77 20.80 14.67
C TRP A 66 -3.67 21.06 15.71
N ARG A 67 -2.59 21.76 15.33
CA ARG A 67 -1.50 22.15 16.23
C ARG A 67 -1.93 23.08 17.37
N GLN A 68 -3.00 23.85 17.16
CA GLN A 68 -3.51 24.80 18.17
C GLN A 68 -4.47 24.15 19.17
N ARG A 69 -4.92 22.91 18.94
CA ARG A 69 -5.84 22.21 19.84
C ARG A 69 -5.29 22.10 21.27
N LYS A 70 -6.19 22.26 22.24
CA LYS A 70 -5.90 22.18 23.69
C LYS A 70 -6.61 21.02 24.38
N ASP A 71 -7.43 20.27 23.66
CA ASP A 71 -8.27 19.20 24.19
C ASP A 71 -7.77 17.79 23.82
N LEU A 72 -6.55 17.69 23.30
CA LEU A 72 -5.87 16.43 23.00
C LEU A 72 -5.42 15.76 24.31
N SER A 73 -5.60 14.45 24.40
CA SER A 73 -5.31 13.66 25.60
C SER A 73 -4.83 12.25 25.23
N PRO A 74 -3.74 11.72 25.81
CA PRO A 74 -3.21 10.41 25.47
C PRO A 74 -4.18 9.25 25.75
N GLU A 75 -5.20 9.44 26.58
CA GLU A 75 -6.22 8.45 26.92
C GLU A 75 -7.25 8.25 25.79
N LYS A 76 -7.38 9.19 24.87
CA LYS A 76 -8.38 9.13 23.78
C LYS A 76 -7.83 9.46 22.40
N ASP A 77 -6.70 10.16 22.28
CA ASP A 77 -6.14 10.64 21.02
C ASP A 77 -4.94 9.81 20.58
N VAL A 78 -5.00 9.28 19.37
CA VAL A 78 -3.92 8.50 18.75
C VAL A 78 -3.53 9.17 17.44
N VAL A 79 -2.23 9.40 17.24
CA VAL A 79 -1.71 9.91 15.97
C VAL A 79 -1.33 8.73 15.07
N VAL A 80 -1.82 8.72 13.83
CA VAL A 80 -1.45 7.74 12.81
C VAL A 80 -0.46 8.39 11.84
N LEU A 81 0.77 7.91 11.85
CA LEU A 81 1.86 8.41 11.02
C LEU A 81 2.14 7.45 9.85
N PRO A 82 2.37 7.94 8.63
CA PRO A 82 2.97 7.11 7.58
C PRO A 82 4.44 6.82 7.92
N GLU A 83 5.01 5.75 7.35
CA GLU A 83 6.40 5.38 7.57
C GLU A 83 7.41 6.47 7.17
N THR A 84 7.06 7.28 6.18
CA THR A 84 7.90 8.40 5.70
C THR A 84 8.04 9.53 6.72
N PHE A 85 7.21 9.53 7.76
CA PHE A 85 7.26 10.50 8.86
C PHE A 85 8.10 10.01 10.04
N ILE A 86 8.74 8.84 9.96
CA ILE A 86 9.55 8.31 11.06
C ILE A 86 10.60 9.31 11.56
N LYS A 87 11.20 10.09 10.66
CA LYS A 87 12.22 11.11 11.03
C LYS A 87 11.70 12.24 11.91
N VAL A 88 10.39 12.50 11.92
CA VAL A 88 9.76 13.54 12.75
C VAL A 88 9.03 12.95 13.95
N PHE A 89 9.11 11.63 14.17
CA PHE A 89 8.33 10.90 15.17
C PHE A 89 8.37 11.58 16.56
N ASP A 90 9.57 11.87 17.08
CA ASP A 90 9.77 12.48 18.41
C ASP A 90 9.14 13.88 18.52
N SER A 91 9.13 14.63 17.42
CA SER A 91 8.63 16.01 17.38
C SER A 91 7.13 16.12 17.05
N TYR A 92 6.52 15.05 16.56
CA TYR A 92 5.16 15.08 16.03
C TYR A 92 4.14 14.77 17.14
N ALA A 93 3.58 15.81 17.76
CA ALA A 93 2.73 15.70 18.95
C ALA A 93 3.33 14.82 20.06
N PRO A 94 4.40 15.32 20.72
CA PRO A 94 5.02 14.64 21.85
C PRO A 94 3.99 14.34 22.96
N GLY A 95 4.10 13.19 23.60
CA GLY A 95 3.20 12.74 24.67
C GLY A 95 1.94 12.02 24.19
N LEU A 96 1.59 12.09 22.90
CA LEU A 96 0.46 11.32 22.37
C LEU A 96 0.92 9.95 21.83
N PRO A 97 0.13 8.88 22.08
CA PRO A 97 0.40 7.57 21.51
C PRO A 97 0.29 7.61 19.98
N LYS A 98 1.18 6.87 19.32
CA LYS A 98 1.34 6.85 17.87
C LYS A 98 1.17 5.45 17.31
N ILE A 99 0.53 5.36 16.15
CA ILE A 99 0.55 4.17 15.30
C ILE A 99 1.32 4.53 14.04
N ILE A 100 2.24 3.67 13.62
CA ILE A 100 2.83 3.80 12.28
C ILE A 100 2.00 2.94 11.32
N PHE A 101 1.32 3.59 10.37
CA PHE A 101 0.70 2.91 9.24
C PHE A 101 1.75 2.78 8.12
N ASN A 102 2.57 1.74 8.24
CA ASN A 102 3.68 1.43 7.34
C ASN A 102 3.16 0.76 6.06
N GLN A 103 3.09 1.53 4.98
CA GLN A 103 2.56 1.05 3.70
C GLN A 103 3.65 0.61 2.72
N ASN A 104 4.92 0.72 3.11
CA ASN A 104 6.08 0.18 2.41
C ASN A 104 7.30 0.19 3.37
N ALA A 105 7.62 -0.97 3.95
CA ALA A 105 8.63 -1.02 5.00
C ALA A 105 10.04 -0.58 4.57
N ALA A 106 10.35 -0.61 3.27
CA ALA A 106 11.61 -0.06 2.76
C ALA A 106 11.71 1.47 2.91
N TYR A 107 10.57 2.18 2.83
CA TYR A 107 10.52 3.65 2.91
C TYR A 107 10.77 4.20 4.30
N SER A 108 10.72 3.35 5.34
CA SER A 108 11.18 3.69 6.69
C SER A 108 12.65 4.16 6.72
N PHE A 109 13.48 3.68 5.78
CA PHE A 109 14.89 4.05 5.67
C PHE A 109 15.15 5.16 4.65
N GLY A 110 14.10 5.88 4.23
CA GLY A 110 14.19 6.97 3.27
C GLY A 110 13.79 6.57 1.85
N LEU A 111 13.65 7.60 1.00
CA LEU A 111 13.24 7.45 -0.41
C LEU A 111 14.43 7.58 -1.38
N GLY A 112 15.67 7.51 -0.87
CA GLY A 112 16.89 7.56 -1.67
C GLY A 112 17.40 8.96 -2.01
N SER A 113 16.89 10.01 -1.35
CA SER A 113 17.41 11.38 -1.49
C SER A 113 18.49 11.68 -0.45
N LYS A 114 19.75 11.78 -0.91
CA LYS A 114 20.99 11.90 -0.12
C LYS A 114 21.09 13.04 0.93
N LYS A 115 20.05 13.86 1.17
CA LYS A 115 20.14 15.07 2.00
C LYS A 115 19.25 15.11 3.25
N ALA A 116 18.37 14.13 3.49
CA ALA A 116 17.38 14.24 4.57
C ALA A 116 17.05 12.93 5.31
N ASP A 117 17.83 11.86 5.12
CA ASP A 117 17.58 10.57 5.73
C ASP A 117 18.35 10.46 7.06
N ILE A 118 17.68 9.97 8.11
CA ILE A 118 18.30 9.64 9.39
C ILE A 118 19.03 8.29 9.30
N ALA A 119 20.03 8.06 10.15
CA ALA A 119 20.80 6.82 10.13
C ALA A 119 19.88 5.59 10.33
N PRO A 120 20.09 4.46 9.62
CA PRO A 120 19.24 3.28 9.74
C PRO A 120 19.09 2.74 11.17
N ALA A 121 20.15 2.79 11.97
CA ALA A 121 20.08 2.41 13.39
C ALA A 121 19.07 3.28 14.16
N LYS A 122 19.04 4.59 13.91
CA LYS A 122 18.08 5.51 14.53
C LYS A 122 16.65 5.22 14.09
N VAL A 123 16.43 4.84 12.82
CA VAL A 123 15.10 4.36 12.37
C VAL A 123 14.65 3.17 13.21
N LEU A 124 15.52 2.17 13.40
CA LEU A 124 15.20 0.99 14.19
C LEU A 124 14.91 1.31 15.66
N GLU A 125 15.61 2.28 16.26
CA GLU A 125 15.30 2.78 17.60
C GLU A 125 13.91 3.42 17.67
N LEU A 126 13.52 4.23 16.68
CA LEU A 126 12.22 4.90 16.65
C LEU A 126 11.06 3.91 16.50
N TYR A 127 11.27 2.77 15.84
CA TYR A 127 10.31 1.65 15.84
C TYR A 127 10.19 0.91 17.19
N ARG A 128 10.96 1.32 18.20
CA ARG A 128 10.86 0.86 19.60
C ARG A 128 10.56 2.01 20.56
N HIS A 129 10.19 3.17 20.01
CA HIS A 129 9.89 4.33 20.84
C HIS A 129 8.74 4.02 21.80
N PRO A 130 8.79 4.43 23.09
CA PRO A 130 7.73 4.14 24.05
C PRO A 130 6.35 4.57 23.57
N GLU A 131 6.23 5.77 22.98
CA GLU A 131 4.96 6.27 22.41
C GLU A 131 4.46 5.50 21.17
N LEU A 132 5.23 4.57 20.60
CA LEU A 132 4.77 3.73 19.50
C LEU A 132 3.88 2.61 20.03
N LEU A 133 2.57 2.80 19.89
CA LEU A 133 1.55 1.88 20.33
C LEU A 133 1.52 0.60 19.49
N HIS A 134 1.64 0.75 18.17
CA HIS A 134 1.51 -0.33 17.21
C HIS A 134 2.06 0.03 15.83
N VAL A 135 2.43 -0.99 15.06
CA VAL A 135 2.76 -0.87 13.63
C VAL A 135 1.74 -1.64 12.80
N LEU A 136 1.19 -0.96 11.80
CA LEU A 136 0.30 -1.55 10.80
C LEU A 136 1.09 -1.70 9.50
N CYS A 137 1.00 -2.86 8.88
CA CYS A 137 1.64 -3.15 7.59
C CYS A 137 0.62 -3.68 6.58
N VAL A 138 0.97 -3.67 5.29
CA VAL A 138 -0.01 -3.91 4.22
C VAL A 138 0.24 -5.15 3.38
N SER A 139 1.31 -5.91 3.66
CA SER A 139 1.59 -7.19 3.00
C SER A 139 2.28 -8.19 3.92
N GLU A 140 2.29 -9.45 3.49
CA GLU A 140 3.03 -10.50 4.17
C GLU A 140 4.54 -10.21 4.19
N HIS A 141 5.08 -9.67 3.09
CA HIS A 141 6.48 -9.30 3.00
C HIS A 141 6.86 -8.25 4.04
N ASP A 142 6.10 -7.15 4.11
CA ASP A 142 6.35 -6.07 5.06
C ASP A 142 6.20 -6.56 6.51
N GLN A 143 5.22 -7.43 6.79
CA GLN A 143 5.07 -8.03 8.11
C GLN A 143 6.30 -8.86 8.50
N ARG A 144 6.83 -9.66 7.57
CA ARG A 144 8.04 -10.45 7.80
C ARG A 144 9.27 -9.56 8.00
N LEU A 145 9.42 -8.52 7.18
CA LEU A 145 10.52 -7.56 7.28
C LEU A 145 10.50 -6.82 8.63
N LEU A 146 9.33 -6.36 9.07
CA LEU A 146 9.16 -5.69 10.37
C LEU A 146 9.43 -6.65 11.54
N ARG A 147 8.98 -7.90 11.47
CA ARG A 147 9.23 -8.87 12.55
C ARG A 147 10.69 -9.30 12.62
N GLN A 148 11.26 -9.70 11.49
CA GLN A 148 12.57 -10.33 11.43
C GLN A 148 13.68 -9.28 11.26
N GLY A 149 13.57 -8.45 10.22
CA GLY A 149 14.57 -7.44 9.89
C GLY A 149 14.61 -6.28 10.88
N PHE A 150 13.45 -5.79 11.35
CA PHE A 150 13.43 -4.73 12.36
C PHE A 150 13.47 -5.32 13.78
N SER A 151 13.39 -6.64 13.93
CA SER A 151 13.37 -7.36 15.22
C SER A 151 12.31 -6.81 16.18
N LEU A 152 11.10 -6.59 15.68
CA LEU A 152 9.95 -6.15 16.45
C LEU A 152 9.11 -7.34 16.92
N ALA A 153 8.65 -7.29 18.17
CA ALA A 153 7.81 -8.34 18.74
C ALA A 153 6.46 -8.44 18.01
N GLY A 154 5.99 -9.68 17.78
CA GLY A 154 4.78 -9.94 17.01
C GLY A 154 3.51 -9.28 17.55
N ALA A 155 3.43 -9.04 18.87
CA ALA A 155 2.28 -8.38 19.53
C ALA A 155 2.18 -6.87 19.23
N GLY A 156 3.22 -6.25 18.67
CA GLY A 156 3.23 -4.84 18.27
C GLY A 156 2.96 -4.62 16.78
N ILE A 157 2.67 -5.67 16.00
CA ILE A 157 2.51 -5.58 14.54
C ILE A 157 1.24 -6.28 14.08
N SER A 158 0.40 -5.56 13.33
CA SER A 158 -0.73 -6.14 12.60
C SER A 158 -0.61 -5.91 11.11
N ARG A 159 -1.12 -6.85 10.32
CA ARG A 159 -1.27 -6.68 8.88
C ARG A 159 -2.71 -6.30 8.58
N LEU A 160 -2.90 -5.16 7.93
CA LEU A 160 -4.18 -4.73 7.37
C LEU A 160 -4.22 -5.09 5.88
N LEU A 161 -5.38 -5.50 5.42
CA LEU A 161 -5.60 -5.73 3.98
C LEU A 161 -5.95 -4.41 3.31
N ASN A 162 -5.34 -4.13 2.17
CA ASN A 162 -5.76 -3.03 1.32
C ASN A 162 -6.97 -3.46 0.49
N GLY A 163 -8.14 -2.86 0.77
CA GLY A 163 -9.37 -3.14 0.03
C GLY A 163 -9.33 -2.58 -1.40
N ILE A 164 -9.83 -3.36 -2.34
CA ILE A 164 -10.05 -2.99 -3.74
C ILE A 164 -11.52 -2.64 -3.92
N GLU A 165 -11.79 -1.47 -4.53
CA GLU A 165 -13.14 -1.08 -4.91
C GLU A 165 -13.67 -1.95 -6.06
N SER A 166 -14.24 -3.11 -5.71
CA SER A 166 -14.63 -4.17 -6.67
C SER A 166 -15.75 -3.78 -7.63
N ASP A 167 -16.48 -2.70 -7.34
CA ASP A 167 -17.47 -2.11 -8.23
C ASP A 167 -16.83 -1.28 -9.35
N VAL A 168 -15.61 -0.77 -9.10
CA VAL A 168 -14.83 0.00 -10.06
C VAL A 168 -13.87 -0.94 -10.81
N PHE A 169 -13.10 -1.72 -10.07
CA PHE A 169 -12.13 -2.68 -10.63
C PHE A 169 -12.74 -4.07 -10.71
N CYS A 170 -13.38 -4.35 -11.84
CA CYS A 170 -13.93 -5.66 -12.18
C CYS A 170 -13.75 -5.94 -13.68
N PRO A 171 -13.85 -7.20 -14.13
CA PRO A 171 -13.83 -7.51 -15.56
C PRO A 171 -15.02 -6.86 -16.25
N SER A 172 -14.79 -6.27 -17.42
CA SER A 172 -15.84 -5.68 -18.25
C SER A 172 -15.53 -5.90 -19.73
N GLY A 173 -16.56 -6.25 -20.50
CA GLY A 173 -16.47 -6.40 -21.96
C GLY A 173 -15.42 -7.40 -22.45
N SER A 174 -14.99 -7.22 -23.70
CA SER A 174 -13.96 -8.04 -24.34
C SER A 174 -12.56 -7.45 -24.16
N LYS A 175 -11.60 -8.30 -23.82
CA LYS A 175 -10.17 -7.96 -23.74
C LYS A 175 -9.56 -7.72 -25.12
N LYS A 176 -8.73 -6.68 -25.25
CA LYS A 176 -7.86 -6.41 -26.41
C LYS A 176 -6.47 -7.01 -26.17
N LEU A 177 -5.71 -7.28 -27.23
CA LEU A 177 -4.27 -7.60 -27.15
C LEU A 177 -3.48 -6.33 -26.77
N GLN A 178 -3.69 -5.89 -25.54
CA GLN A 178 -3.20 -4.65 -24.98
C GLN A 178 -2.55 -4.94 -23.63
N ILE A 179 -1.35 -4.38 -23.42
CA ILE A 179 -0.62 -4.42 -22.16
C ILE A 179 -0.61 -3.03 -21.57
N ALA A 180 -1.28 -2.88 -20.42
CA ALA A 180 -1.23 -1.64 -19.65
C ALA A 180 0.01 -1.63 -18.74
N TYR A 181 0.53 -0.45 -18.43
CA TYR A 181 1.62 -0.29 -17.45
C TYR A 181 1.63 1.11 -16.84
N MET A 182 2.19 1.26 -15.64
CA MET A 182 2.33 2.57 -14.98
C MET A 182 3.83 2.98 -14.93
N PRO A 183 4.27 4.00 -15.69
CA PRO A 183 5.70 4.35 -15.80
C PRO A 183 6.23 5.24 -14.66
N ARG A 184 5.51 5.33 -13.52
CA ARG A 184 5.87 6.24 -12.42
C ARG A 184 7.13 5.80 -11.67
N LYS A 185 7.22 4.51 -11.32
CA LYS A 185 8.42 3.91 -10.71
C LYS A 185 9.22 3.19 -11.79
N ASN A 186 10.55 3.28 -11.69
CA ASN A 186 11.48 2.65 -12.63
C ASN A 186 11.11 2.93 -14.10
N GLY A 187 10.74 4.17 -14.42
CA GLY A 187 10.26 4.55 -15.74
C GLY A 187 11.29 4.33 -16.86
N ARG A 188 12.59 4.27 -16.53
CA ARG A 188 13.65 3.90 -17.47
C ARG A 188 13.51 2.43 -17.90
N ASP A 189 13.31 1.53 -16.96
CA ASP A 189 13.11 0.10 -17.24
C ASP A 189 11.86 -0.09 -18.10
N ALA A 190 10.77 0.61 -17.76
CA ALA A 190 9.54 0.60 -18.55
C ALA A 190 9.78 1.06 -20.00
N ALA A 191 10.58 2.10 -20.20
CA ALA A 191 10.92 2.59 -21.54
C ALA A 191 11.79 1.61 -22.34
N VAL A 192 12.78 0.98 -21.68
CA VAL A 192 13.67 -0.01 -22.31
C VAL A 192 12.89 -1.26 -22.71
N VAL A 193 12.12 -1.84 -21.79
CA VAL A 193 11.29 -3.03 -22.05
C VAL A 193 10.28 -2.74 -23.16
N ALA A 194 9.64 -1.57 -23.14
CA ALA A 194 8.71 -1.18 -24.21
C ALA A 194 9.39 -1.11 -25.59
N ALA A 195 10.62 -0.59 -25.67
CA ALA A 195 11.39 -0.55 -26.91
C ALA A 195 11.80 -1.97 -27.37
N MET A 196 12.24 -2.82 -26.45
CA MET A 196 12.63 -4.20 -26.74
C MET A 196 11.45 -5.05 -27.24
N LEU A 197 10.27 -4.91 -26.63
CA LEU A 197 9.04 -5.57 -27.10
C LEU A 197 8.66 -5.13 -28.51
N LYS A 198 8.67 -3.82 -28.78
CA LYS A 198 8.37 -3.27 -30.12
C LYS A 198 9.36 -3.72 -31.20
N ALA A 199 10.57 -4.12 -30.84
CA ALA A 199 11.55 -4.67 -31.77
C ALA A 199 11.29 -6.14 -32.12
N GLN A 200 10.40 -6.83 -31.41
CA GLN A 200 10.07 -8.23 -31.67
C GLN A 200 9.05 -8.35 -32.81
N SER A 201 9.32 -9.22 -33.79
CA SER A 201 8.40 -9.46 -34.91
C SER A 201 7.05 -10.04 -34.48
N TRP A 202 7.02 -10.87 -33.43
CA TRP A 202 5.79 -11.47 -32.90
C TRP A 202 4.91 -10.48 -32.11
N PHE A 203 5.43 -9.30 -31.79
CA PHE A 203 4.72 -8.29 -31.01
C PHE A 203 3.89 -7.33 -31.89
N SER A 204 3.82 -7.54 -33.21
CA SER A 204 3.16 -6.63 -34.16
C SER A 204 1.68 -6.36 -33.86
N ASP A 205 0.99 -7.32 -33.26
CA ASP A 205 -0.46 -7.25 -32.98
C ASP A 205 -0.77 -6.64 -31.61
N TRP A 206 0.25 -6.38 -30.80
CA TRP A 206 0.11 -5.94 -29.42
C TRP A 206 0.17 -4.42 -29.28
N GLN A 207 -0.62 -3.89 -28.35
CA GLN A 207 -0.58 -2.48 -27.96
C GLN A 207 0.01 -2.29 -26.57
N LEU A 208 0.90 -1.31 -26.41
CA LEU A 208 1.40 -0.87 -25.11
C LEU A 208 0.69 0.43 -24.69
N VAL A 209 0.01 0.43 -23.54
CA VAL A 209 -0.75 1.57 -23.05
C VAL A 209 -0.21 2.07 -21.70
N PRO A 210 0.51 3.21 -21.66
CA PRO A 210 0.92 3.81 -20.40
C PRO A 210 -0.26 4.45 -19.67
N ILE A 211 -0.37 4.17 -18.38
CA ILE A 211 -1.31 4.80 -17.46
C ILE A 211 -0.55 5.84 -16.64
N LYS A 212 -0.86 7.13 -16.85
CA LYS A 212 -0.22 8.26 -16.17
C LYS A 212 -1.24 9.36 -15.88
N ASN A 213 -1.28 9.83 -14.64
CA ASN A 213 -2.13 10.95 -14.18
C ASN A 213 -3.61 10.78 -14.61
N ARG A 214 -4.15 9.58 -14.40
CA ARG A 214 -5.53 9.22 -14.72
C ARG A 214 -6.37 9.17 -13.45
N SER A 215 -7.67 9.46 -13.59
CA SER A 215 -8.65 9.21 -12.53
C SER A 215 -8.80 7.70 -12.28
N GLN A 216 -9.37 7.32 -11.13
CA GLN A 216 -9.61 5.92 -10.81
C GLN A 216 -10.48 5.21 -11.88
N SER A 217 -11.50 5.88 -12.42
CA SER A 217 -12.37 5.32 -13.45
C SER A 217 -11.63 5.12 -14.79
N GLU A 218 -10.84 6.10 -15.22
CA GLU A 218 -10.02 5.99 -16.43
C GLU A 218 -8.99 4.85 -16.31
N VAL A 219 -8.39 4.68 -15.12
CA VAL A 219 -7.48 3.54 -14.85
C VAL A 219 -8.24 2.22 -15.01
N ALA A 220 -9.42 2.09 -14.41
CA ALA A 220 -10.23 0.88 -14.48
C ALA A 220 -10.63 0.54 -15.93
N GLU A 221 -11.05 1.53 -16.72
CA GLU A 221 -11.40 1.33 -18.14
C GLU A 221 -10.23 0.79 -18.96
N ILE A 222 -9.03 1.34 -18.77
CA ILE A 222 -7.81 0.85 -19.45
C ILE A 222 -7.51 -0.59 -19.05
N LEU A 223 -7.57 -0.91 -17.75
CA LEU A 223 -7.29 -2.25 -17.24
C LEU A 223 -8.35 -3.26 -17.68
N GLN A 224 -9.63 -2.88 -17.71
CA GLN A 224 -10.72 -3.72 -18.21
C GLN A 224 -10.48 -4.16 -19.66
N GLN A 225 -9.99 -3.25 -20.50
CA GLN A 225 -9.68 -3.54 -21.91
C GLN A 225 -8.36 -4.30 -22.11
N SER A 226 -7.44 -4.29 -21.13
CA SER A 226 -6.09 -4.87 -21.27
C SER A 226 -6.05 -6.35 -20.91
N ILE A 227 -5.37 -7.17 -21.71
CA ILE A 227 -5.17 -8.60 -21.42
C ILE A 227 -4.07 -8.81 -20.36
N ALA A 228 -3.11 -7.89 -20.26
CA ALA A 228 -2.02 -7.97 -19.31
C ALA A 228 -1.67 -6.59 -18.71
N PHE A 229 -1.04 -6.63 -17.55
CA PHE A 229 -0.44 -5.48 -16.89
C PHE A 229 1.04 -5.74 -16.63
N MET A 230 1.90 -4.84 -17.10
CA MET A 230 3.33 -4.86 -16.79
C MET A 230 3.62 -3.95 -15.59
N ALA A 231 4.18 -4.55 -14.55
CA ALA A 231 4.55 -3.88 -13.32
C ALA A 231 6.05 -3.58 -13.28
N PHE A 232 6.37 -2.30 -13.05
CA PHE A 232 7.73 -1.81 -12.85
C PHE A 232 7.95 -1.28 -11.42
N GLY A 233 7.01 -1.54 -10.51
CA GLY A 233 7.07 -1.07 -9.13
C GLY A 233 8.14 -1.81 -8.33
N HIS A 234 9.16 -1.10 -7.85
CA HIS A 234 10.11 -1.61 -6.88
C HIS A 234 10.77 -0.46 -6.10
N PRO A 235 10.91 -0.56 -4.77
CA PRO A 235 10.16 -1.47 -3.89
C PRO A 235 8.67 -1.09 -3.82
N GLU A 236 7.82 -2.05 -3.46
CA GLU A 236 6.39 -1.86 -3.19
C GLU A 236 6.01 -2.53 -1.86
N GLY A 237 5.15 -1.88 -1.07
CA GLY A 237 4.64 -2.50 0.15
C GLY A 237 3.51 -3.50 -0.10
N PHE A 238 2.60 -3.23 -1.04
CA PHE A 238 1.52 -4.18 -1.44
C PHE A 238 1.33 -4.25 -2.96
N GLY A 239 1.43 -3.11 -3.65
CA GLY A 239 1.21 -3.05 -5.10
C GLY A 239 -0.27 -2.97 -5.49
N LEU A 240 -0.97 -1.93 -5.04
CA LEU A 240 -2.36 -1.66 -5.46
C LEU A 240 -2.57 -1.75 -6.99
N PRO A 241 -1.68 -1.23 -7.86
CA PRO A 241 -1.86 -1.39 -9.31
C PRO A 241 -1.90 -2.85 -9.78
N LEU A 242 -1.15 -3.75 -9.14
CA LEU A 242 -1.21 -5.19 -9.43
C LEU A 242 -2.59 -5.75 -9.05
N ALA A 243 -3.08 -5.37 -7.87
CA ALA A 243 -4.36 -5.84 -7.34
C ALA A 243 -5.53 -5.35 -8.21
N GLU A 244 -5.51 -4.07 -8.59
CA GLU A 244 -6.48 -3.42 -9.48
C GLU A 244 -6.47 -4.05 -10.89
N ALA A 245 -5.27 -4.33 -11.43
CA ALA A 245 -5.12 -4.99 -12.73
C ALA A 245 -5.65 -6.43 -12.71
N LEU A 246 -5.28 -7.22 -11.69
CA LEU A 246 -5.76 -8.58 -11.51
C LEU A 246 -7.29 -8.61 -11.31
N ALA A 247 -7.83 -7.66 -10.55
CA ALA A 247 -9.27 -7.51 -10.34
C ALA A 247 -10.01 -7.20 -11.65
N CYS A 248 -9.41 -6.43 -12.55
CA CYS A 248 -9.94 -6.20 -13.91
C CYS A 248 -9.75 -7.40 -14.86
N GLY A 249 -9.13 -8.50 -14.42
CA GLY A 249 -8.86 -9.68 -15.23
C GLY A 249 -7.66 -9.53 -16.17
N CYS A 250 -6.60 -8.84 -15.73
CA CYS A 250 -5.32 -8.80 -16.45
C CYS A 250 -4.40 -9.93 -15.94
N ALA A 251 -3.57 -10.47 -16.84
CA ALA A 251 -2.38 -11.20 -16.43
C ALA A 251 -1.38 -10.23 -15.78
N LEU A 252 -0.61 -10.70 -14.79
CA LEU A 252 0.44 -9.92 -14.15
C LEU A 252 1.80 -10.34 -14.68
N ILE A 253 2.59 -9.35 -15.12
CA ILE A 253 3.96 -9.56 -15.59
C ILE A 253 4.85 -8.50 -14.93
N GLY A 254 5.99 -8.89 -14.38
CA GLY A 254 7.02 -7.93 -13.98
C GLY A 254 7.36 -7.95 -12.49
N TYR A 255 7.76 -6.80 -11.97
CA TYR A 255 8.26 -6.68 -10.61
C TYR A 255 7.13 -6.78 -9.60
N SER A 256 7.26 -7.69 -8.63
CA SER A 256 6.40 -7.75 -7.45
C SER A 256 6.64 -6.59 -6.49
N GLY A 257 7.80 -5.95 -6.58
CA GLY A 257 8.25 -4.97 -5.59
C GLY A 257 8.46 -5.56 -4.20
N LEU A 258 8.56 -6.89 -4.07
CA LEU A 258 8.58 -7.68 -2.83
C LEU A 258 7.21 -7.77 -2.14
N GLY A 259 6.57 -6.64 -1.84
CA GLY A 259 5.26 -6.60 -1.19
C GLY A 259 4.13 -7.19 -2.04
N GLY A 260 4.18 -7.00 -3.35
CA GLY A 260 3.20 -7.55 -4.30
C GLY A 260 3.40 -9.02 -4.65
N ARG A 261 4.32 -9.73 -4.00
CA ARG A 261 4.52 -11.18 -4.23
C ARG A 261 3.24 -11.97 -3.98
N GLU A 262 2.49 -11.64 -2.93
CA GLU A 262 1.23 -12.32 -2.63
C GLU A 262 0.17 -12.17 -3.75
N LEU A 263 0.28 -11.13 -4.59
CA LEU A 263 -0.57 -10.94 -5.77
C LEU A 263 -0.06 -11.72 -6.98
N PHE A 264 1.26 -11.82 -7.15
CA PHE A 264 1.87 -12.67 -8.18
C PHE A 264 1.65 -14.16 -7.88
N ASP A 265 1.77 -14.59 -6.63
CA ASP A 265 1.47 -15.95 -6.19
C ASP A 265 0.03 -16.30 -6.55
N LEU A 266 -0.93 -15.43 -6.18
CA LEU A 266 -2.35 -15.62 -6.52
C LEU A 266 -2.60 -15.68 -8.03
N ALA A 267 -1.91 -14.86 -8.83
CA ALA A 267 -2.02 -14.89 -10.28
C ALA A 267 -1.39 -16.17 -10.87
N THR A 268 -0.30 -16.66 -10.27
CA THR A 268 0.43 -17.87 -10.69
C THR A 268 -0.35 -19.14 -10.38
N GLU A 269 -1.07 -19.20 -9.25
CA GLU A 269 -2.05 -20.26 -8.92
C GLU A 269 -3.14 -20.42 -10.00
N HIS A 270 -3.31 -19.42 -10.85
CA HIS A 270 -4.25 -19.40 -11.96
C HIS A 270 -3.56 -19.29 -13.33
N ASP A 271 -2.26 -19.60 -13.44
CA ASP A 271 -1.49 -19.60 -14.70
C ASP A 271 -1.47 -18.24 -15.44
N VAL A 272 -1.67 -17.13 -14.73
CA VAL A 272 -1.74 -15.76 -15.28
C VAL A 272 -0.82 -14.77 -14.55
N GLY A 273 0.13 -15.29 -13.75
CA GLY A 273 1.17 -14.52 -13.05
C GLY A 273 2.56 -14.94 -13.51
N LEU A 274 3.39 -13.96 -13.87
CA LEU A 274 4.78 -14.14 -14.27
C LEU A 274 5.64 -13.08 -13.54
N GLU A 275 6.11 -13.41 -12.34
CA GLU A 275 7.03 -12.54 -11.59
C GLU A 275 8.38 -12.48 -12.31
N VAL A 276 8.90 -11.27 -12.47
CA VAL A 276 10.22 -11.01 -13.05
C VAL A 276 11.09 -10.38 -11.97
N ALA A 277 12.35 -10.80 -11.89
CA ALA A 277 13.31 -10.23 -10.95
C ALA A 277 13.61 -8.76 -11.28
N TYR A 278 13.83 -7.94 -10.24
CA TYR A 278 14.17 -6.52 -10.45
C TYR A 278 15.43 -6.37 -11.32
N GLY A 279 15.34 -5.51 -12.35
CA GLY A 279 16.42 -5.29 -13.32
C GLY A 279 16.50 -6.33 -14.46
N ASP A 280 15.71 -7.40 -14.43
CA ASP A 280 15.70 -8.42 -15.49
C ASP A 280 14.78 -8.00 -16.65
N TRP A 281 15.32 -7.23 -17.60
CA TRP A 281 14.56 -6.80 -18.77
C TRP A 281 14.24 -7.94 -19.74
N LEU A 282 15.10 -8.97 -19.83
CA LEU A 282 14.87 -10.13 -20.69
C LEU A 282 13.68 -10.93 -20.18
N GLY A 283 13.57 -11.10 -18.85
CA GLY A 283 12.45 -11.78 -18.21
C GLY A 283 11.08 -11.17 -18.58
N PHE A 284 10.97 -9.85 -18.80
CA PHE A 284 9.74 -9.27 -19.35
C PHE A 284 9.42 -9.77 -20.75
N ILE A 285 10.42 -9.80 -21.64
CA ILE A 285 10.23 -10.21 -23.04
C ILE A 285 9.79 -11.67 -23.08
N GLU A 286 10.46 -12.53 -22.31
CA GLU A 286 10.15 -13.95 -22.22
C GLU A 286 8.76 -14.20 -21.64
N ALA A 287 8.37 -13.45 -20.60
CA ALA A 287 7.05 -13.54 -19.98
C ALA A 287 5.93 -13.12 -20.94
N VAL A 288 6.10 -11.99 -21.65
CA VAL A 288 5.11 -11.55 -22.64
C VAL A 288 5.02 -12.54 -23.82
N ALA A 289 6.16 -13.07 -24.28
CA ALA A 289 6.17 -14.11 -25.32
C ALA A 289 5.48 -15.41 -24.86
N ALA A 290 5.63 -15.79 -23.59
CA ALA A 290 4.94 -16.93 -23.02
C ALA A 290 3.42 -16.72 -22.99
N LEU A 291 2.96 -15.53 -22.60
CA LEU A 291 1.55 -15.17 -22.65
C LEU A 291 0.99 -15.19 -24.08
N ASP A 292 1.72 -14.64 -25.05
CA ASP A 292 1.35 -14.67 -26.48
C ASP A 292 1.17 -16.10 -27.00
N ARG A 293 2.13 -16.99 -26.71
CA ARG A 293 2.03 -18.42 -27.07
C ARG A 293 0.81 -19.09 -26.45
N SER A 294 0.53 -18.83 -25.16
CA SER A 294 -0.64 -19.38 -24.47
C SER A 294 -1.96 -18.88 -25.08
N LEU A 295 -2.04 -17.59 -25.44
CA LEU A 295 -3.20 -17.00 -26.09
C LEU A 295 -3.42 -17.58 -27.49
N ARG A 296 -2.36 -17.80 -28.28
CA ARG A 296 -2.45 -18.42 -29.61
C ARG A 296 -2.87 -19.89 -29.55
N ARG A 297 -2.40 -20.63 -28.53
CA ARG A 297 -2.73 -22.03 -28.34
C ARG A 297 -4.17 -22.22 -27.87
N GLU A 298 -4.56 -21.57 -26.78
CA GLU A 298 -5.84 -21.80 -26.09
C GLU A 298 -6.42 -20.51 -25.47
N LYS A 299 -6.73 -19.51 -26.30
CA LYS A 299 -7.29 -18.21 -25.85
C LYS A 299 -8.43 -18.33 -24.83
N ALA A 300 -9.38 -19.24 -25.07
CA ALA A 300 -10.54 -19.41 -24.18
C ALA A 300 -10.14 -19.89 -22.77
N ALA A 301 -9.12 -20.76 -22.67
CA ALA A 301 -8.62 -21.23 -21.38
C ALA A 301 -7.94 -20.10 -20.61
N VAL A 302 -7.11 -19.30 -21.28
CA VAL A 302 -6.45 -18.12 -20.68
C VAL A 302 -7.48 -17.12 -20.17
N LEU A 303 -8.48 -16.77 -20.99
CA LEU A 303 -9.55 -15.84 -20.58
C LEU A 303 -10.32 -16.36 -19.36
N LYS A 304 -10.61 -17.67 -19.30
CA LYS A 304 -11.25 -18.29 -18.13
C LYS A 304 -10.36 -18.21 -16.89
N ALA A 305 -9.06 -18.40 -17.04
CA ALA A 305 -8.10 -18.32 -15.95
C ALA A 305 -7.99 -16.88 -15.39
N LEU A 306 -7.95 -15.88 -16.27
CA LEU A 306 -8.00 -14.46 -15.89
C LEU A 306 -9.25 -14.11 -15.06
N LEU A 307 -10.42 -14.62 -15.45
CA LEU A 307 -11.66 -14.39 -14.69
C LEU A 307 -11.65 -15.08 -13.32
N LYS A 308 -11.03 -16.26 -13.20
CA LYS A 308 -10.85 -16.94 -11.91
C LYS A 308 -9.96 -16.12 -10.98
N ALA A 309 -8.81 -15.67 -11.48
CA ALA A 309 -7.87 -14.85 -10.69
C ALA A 309 -8.50 -13.51 -10.27
N SER A 310 -9.22 -12.86 -11.18
CA SER A 310 -10.02 -11.66 -10.87
C SER A 310 -11.04 -11.90 -9.76
N LYS A 311 -11.77 -13.01 -9.80
CA LYS A 311 -12.72 -13.35 -8.73
C LYS A 311 -11.99 -13.57 -7.40
N ALA A 312 -10.87 -14.29 -7.41
CA ALA A 312 -10.12 -14.61 -6.21
C ALA A 312 -9.56 -13.34 -5.53
N VAL A 313 -8.93 -12.44 -6.29
CA VAL A 313 -8.35 -11.20 -5.73
C VAL A 313 -9.43 -10.26 -5.18
N ARG A 314 -10.59 -10.15 -5.87
CA ARG A 314 -11.71 -9.32 -5.40
C ARG A 314 -12.35 -9.85 -4.12
N ILE A 315 -12.33 -11.17 -3.89
CA ILE A 315 -12.77 -11.75 -2.62
C ILE A 315 -11.72 -11.48 -1.52
N ARG A 316 -10.46 -11.84 -1.78
CA ARG A 316 -9.36 -11.79 -0.80
C ARG A 316 -9.04 -10.38 -0.32
N TYR A 317 -9.15 -9.39 -1.21
CA TYR A 317 -8.85 -7.98 -0.92
C TYR A 317 -10.10 -7.11 -1.14
N SER A 318 -11.28 -7.60 -0.75
CA SER A 318 -12.50 -6.78 -0.74
C SER A 318 -12.46 -5.66 0.30
N THR A 319 -13.34 -4.68 0.16
CA THR A 319 -13.59 -3.66 1.21
C THR A 319 -14.02 -4.29 2.53
N GLU A 320 -14.81 -5.38 2.49
CA GLU A 320 -15.18 -6.12 3.70
C GLU A 320 -13.98 -6.86 4.31
N ALA A 321 -13.11 -7.45 3.50
CA ALA A 321 -11.88 -8.09 4.00
C ALA A 321 -10.95 -7.06 4.67
N MET A 322 -10.85 -5.85 4.11
CA MET A 322 -10.17 -4.73 4.76
C MET A 322 -10.81 -4.40 6.11
N ARG A 323 -12.13 -4.22 6.15
CA ARG A 323 -12.88 -3.93 7.38
C ARG A 323 -12.65 -4.99 8.45
N GLN A 324 -12.75 -6.27 8.10
CA GLN A 324 -12.50 -7.38 9.02
C GLN A 324 -11.06 -7.37 9.54
N SER A 325 -10.07 -7.12 8.69
CA SER A 325 -8.65 -7.06 9.12
C SER A 325 -8.37 -5.95 10.14
N VAL A 326 -9.10 -4.82 10.03
CA VAL A 326 -9.04 -3.73 11.02
C VAL A 326 -9.71 -4.15 12.32
N LEU A 327 -10.92 -4.72 12.26
CA LEU A 327 -11.65 -5.20 13.45
C LEU A 327 -10.83 -6.23 14.25
N ASP A 328 -10.24 -7.21 13.57
CA ASP A 328 -9.41 -8.25 14.17
C ASP A 328 -8.15 -7.71 14.85
N SER A 329 -7.70 -6.51 14.44
CA SER A 329 -6.48 -5.90 14.92
C SER A 329 -6.71 -4.83 15.97
N LEU A 330 -7.89 -4.21 16.01
CA LEU A 330 -8.19 -3.00 16.78
C LEU A 330 -7.93 -3.15 18.28
N SER A 331 -8.36 -4.27 18.87
CA SER A 331 -8.14 -4.54 20.30
C SER A 331 -6.66 -4.57 20.68
N ARG A 332 -5.77 -5.02 19.77
CA ARG A 332 -4.34 -5.17 20.07
C ARG A 332 -3.66 -3.86 20.47
N TRP A 333 -4.17 -2.72 20.01
CA TRP A 333 -3.64 -1.42 20.39
C TRP A 333 -4.58 -0.63 21.29
N GLU A 334 -5.91 -0.78 21.18
CA GLU A 334 -6.83 -0.11 22.10
C GLU A 334 -6.77 -0.67 23.54
N ASP A 335 -6.46 -1.96 23.71
CA ASP A 335 -6.28 -2.56 25.03
C ASP A 335 -5.06 -1.96 25.75
N LYS A 336 -3.97 -1.68 25.01
CA LYS A 336 -2.78 -1.00 25.55
C LYS A 336 -3.07 0.43 26.02
N LEU A 337 -4.02 1.12 25.38
CA LEU A 337 -4.47 2.45 25.83
C LEU A 337 -5.33 2.38 27.10
N SER A 338 -5.97 1.25 27.36
CA SER A 338 -6.94 1.08 28.46
C SER A 338 -6.29 0.66 29.78
N VAL A 339 -5.11 0.04 29.73
CA VAL A 339 -4.35 -0.40 30.92
C VAL A 339 -3.53 0.74 31.56
N GLY A 340 -3.60 1.95 31.01
CA GLY A 340 -2.77 3.07 31.44
C GLY A 340 -1.39 2.94 30.81
N PHE A 341 -1.11 3.81 29.85
CA PHE A 341 0.20 3.88 29.22
C PHE A 341 1.17 4.55 30.23
N SER A 342 1.75 3.75 31.13
CA SER A 342 2.78 4.21 32.06
C SER A 342 4.11 4.27 31.33
N PHE A 343 4.66 5.47 31.16
CA PHE A 343 6.05 5.64 30.72
C PHE A 343 6.97 5.12 31.81
N ASP A 344 7.39 3.85 31.73
CA ASP A 344 8.49 3.37 32.54
C ASP A 344 9.79 3.93 31.96
N THR A 345 10.25 5.05 32.52
CA THR A 345 11.53 5.67 32.17
C THR A 345 12.73 4.92 32.76
N SER A 346 12.55 3.74 33.35
CA SER A 346 13.61 2.98 34.03
C SER A 346 14.00 1.70 33.28
N LEU A 347 14.61 1.84 32.10
CA LEU A 347 15.49 0.79 31.59
C LEU A 347 16.95 1.24 31.77
N PRO A 348 17.74 0.56 32.61
CA PRO A 348 19.14 0.89 32.76
C PRO A 348 19.91 0.54 31.48
N LEU A 349 20.74 1.50 31.05
CA LEU A 349 21.86 1.29 30.13
C LEU A 349 22.89 0.36 30.80
N SER A 350 22.70 -0.95 30.69
CA SER A 350 23.73 -1.96 30.96
C SER A 350 23.36 -3.24 30.22
N ALA A 351 24.20 -3.94 29.47
CA ALA A 351 25.61 -3.81 29.18
C ALA A 351 25.85 -4.41 27.80
N ILE A 352 26.58 -3.71 26.93
CA ILE A 352 27.29 -4.33 25.82
C ILE A 352 28.74 -3.88 25.98
N SER A 353 29.59 -4.82 26.36
CA SER A 353 31.05 -4.72 26.31
C SER A 353 31.60 -6.11 25.97
N PRO A 354 32.76 -6.17 25.32
CA PRO A 354 33.04 -5.81 23.94
C PRO A 354 32.76 -6.96 22.96
#